data_AF-A0A9J6PHI3-F1
#
_entry.id   AF-A0A9J6PHI3-F1
#
_cell.length_a   1.000
_cell.length_b   1.000
_cell.length_c   1.000
_cell.angle_alpha   90.00
_cell.angle_beta   90.00
_cell.angle_gamma   90.00
#
_symmetry.space_group_name_H-M   'P 1'
#
loop_
_entity.id
_entity.type
_entity.pdbx_description
1 polymer ?
#
loop_
_entity_poly.entity_id
_entity_poly.type
_entity_poly.pdbx_seq_one_letter_code
_entity_poly.pdbx_strand_id
1 'polypeptide(L)'
;MRNGNLPLQPQASDLLLHTEDAISWPEKKRMISATTSRERKRFILLEELYYALHRRCHQQPPPEFNEWVSTRVLAEDCDMGIYQTRSLLLKLVDQKRVIVAPTPISNSLRWYIAHNETAPSPAGE
;
A
#
# COMPACT_ATOMS: atom_id res chain seq x y z
N MET A 1 -12.45 -90.21 -15.87
CA MET A 1 -13.43 -89.34 -15.18
C MET A 1 -13.52 -88.05 -16.00
N ARG A 2 -14.40 -88.02 -17.00
CA ARG A 2 -15.70 -87.30 -17.05
C ARG A 2 -15.59 -85.78 -16.87
N ASN A 3 -15.80 -85.09 -18.01
CA ASN A 3 -16.59 -83.86 -18.23
C ASN A 3 -16.05 -82.58 -17.57
N GLY A 4 -15.92 -81.40 -18.21
CA GLY A 4 -16.68 -80.82 -19.32
C GLY A 4 -17.34 -79.52 -18.83
N ASN A 5 -17.21 -78.45 -19.63
CA ASN A 5 -17.97 -77.18 -19.65
C ASN A 5 -17.63 -76.02 -18.69
N LEU A 6 -17.30 -74.88 -19.33
CA LEU A 6 -17.56 -73.50 -18.90
C LEU A 6 -19.06 -73.26 -18.64
N PRO A 7 -19.41 -72.22 -17.85
CA PRO A 7 -20.22 -71.17 -18.45
C PRO A 7 -19.83 -69.73 -18.05
N LEU A 8 -20.13 -68.82 -18.97
CA LEU A 8 -20.26 -67.37 -18.79
C LEU A 8 -21.39 -67.02 -17.81
N GLN A 9 -21.28 -65.90 -17.08
CA GLN A 9 -22.23 -64.76 -17.03
C GLN A 9 -22.13 -63.93 -15.73
N PRO A 10 -22.58 -62.65 -15.74
CA PRO A 10 -22.18 -61.59 -14.82
C PRO A 10 -23.12 -61.47 -13.63
N GLN A 11 -22.64 -60.92 -12.51
CA GLN A 11 -23.49 -60.46 -11.41
C GLN A 11 -23.04 -59.06 -11.01
N ALA A 12 -24.01 -58.15 -11.05
CA ALA A 12 -23.88 -56.75 -10.77
C ALA A 12 -23.91 -56.45 -9.27
N SER A 13 -23.39 -55.26 -8.97
CA SER A 13 -23.84 -54.33 -7.93
C SER A 13 -23.20 -54.36 -6.54
N ASP A 14 -22.89 -53.11 -6.15
CA ASP A 14 -22.79 -52.55 -4.83
C ASP A 14 -21.47 -52.71 -4.06
N LEU A 15 -20.58 -51.74 -4.28
CA LEU A 15 -19.91 -51.04 -3.18
C LEU A 15 -19.61 -49.58 -3.57
N LEU A 16 -20.53 -48.72 -3.13
CA LEU A 16 -20.32 -47.42 -2.49
C LEU A 16 -19.12 -46.54 -2.96
N LEU A 17 -19.49 -45.45 -3.63
CA LEU A 17 -19.27 -44.08 -3.16
C LEU A 17 -17.95 -43.83 -2.39
N HIS A 18 -16.91 -43.46 -3.13
CA HIS A 18 -15.88 -42.60 -2.55
C HIS A 18 -15.94 -41.25 -3.25
N THR A 19 -16.61 -40.35 -2.52
CA THR A 19 -16.63 -38.91 -2.63
C THR A 19 -15.54 -38.32 -3.51
N GLU A 20 -15.97 -37.61 -4.54
CA GLU A 20 -15.25 -36.47 -5.06
C GLU A 20 -15.07 -35.49 -3.90
N ASP A 21 -13.95 -35.61 -3.18
CA ASP A 21 -13.51 -34.54 -2.28
C ASP A 21 -13.13 -33.37 -3.18
N ALA A 22 -14.15 -32.55 -3.46
CA ALA A 22 -14.01 -31.19 -3.89
C ALA A 22 -13.06 -30.51 -2.90
N ILE A 23 -11.79 -30.38 -3.29
CA ILE A 23 -10.85 -29.45 -2.67
C ILE A 23 -11.35 -28.04 -3.01
N SER A 24 -12.40 -27.62 -2.30
CA SER A 24 -12.91 -26.27 -2.26
C SER A 24 -11.93 -25.45 -1.45
N TRP A 25 -10.89 -24.98 -2.12
CA TRP A 25 -9.82 -24.18 -1.56
C TRP A 25 -10.36 -22.84 -1.03
N PRO A 26 -10.38 -22.58 0.30
CA PRO A 26 -10.95 -21.36 0.85
C PRO A 26 -9.86 -20.30 1.04
N GLU A 27 -9.09 -20.00 0.00
CA GLU A 27 -7.88 -19.16 0.17
C GLU A 27 -8.03 -17.75 -0.43
N LYS A 28 -9.01 -17.54 -1.32
CA LYS A 28 -9.26 -16.22 -1.92
C LYS A 28 -9.86 -15.19 -0.95
N LYS A 29 -10.48 -15.62 0.16
CA LYS A 29 -11.11 -14.68 1.13
C LYS A 29 -10.11 -14.01 2.08
N ARG A 30 -8.95 -14.63 2.36
CA ARG A 30 -7.96 -14.11 3.33
C ARG A 30 -7.06 -13.03 2.75
N MET A 31 -6.84 -13.06 1.42
CA MET A 31 -5.91 -12.16 0.73
C MET A 31 -6.48 -10.74 0.50
N ILE A 32 -7.81 -10.61 0.39
CA ILE A 32 -8.51 -9.34 0.12
C ILE A 32 -8.67 -8.50 1.40
N SER A 33 -8.80 -9.13 2.57
CA SER A 33 -8.93 -8.41 3.86
C SER A 33 -7.61 -7.83 4.35
N ALA A 34 -6.50 -8.55 4.16
CA ALA A 34 -5.17 -8.12 4.57
C ALA A 34 -4.63 -6.95 3.73
N THR A 35 -4.97 -6.89 2.44
CA THR A 35 -4.62 -5.79 1.54
C THR A 35 -5.37 -4.52 1.91
N THR A 36 -6.69 -4.60 2.09
CA THR A 36 -7.52 -3.48 2.54
C THR A 36 -7.07 -2.92 3.90
N SER A 37 -6.71 -3.79 4.85
CA SER A 37 -6.20 -3.37 6.17
C SER A 37 -4.86 -2.64 6.05
N ARG A 38 -3.94 -3.16 5.22
CA ARG A 38 -2.63 -2.53 4.97
C ARG A 38 -2.77 -1.18 4.28
N GLU A 39 -3.69 -1.07 3.34
CA GLU A 39 -4.01 0.19 2.63
C GLU A 39 -4.60 1.23 3.58
N ARG A 40 -5.57 0.84 4.43
CA ARG A 40 -6.12 1.72 5.47
C ARG A 40 -5.04 2.20 6.44
N LYS A 41 -4.20 1.29 6.94
CA LYS A 41 -3.07 1.67 7.79
C LYS A 41 -2.14 2.65 7.09
N ARG A 42 -1.82 2.38 5.83
CA ARG A 42 -0.98 3.26 5.01
C ARG A 42 -1.61 4.65 4.81
N PHE A 43 -2.92 4.71 4.59
CA PHE A 43 -3.66 5.97 4.46
C PHE A 43 -3.56 6.80 5.74
N ILE A 44 -3.78 6.18 6.91
CA ILE A 44 -3.64 6.85 8.21
C ILE A 44 -2.23 7.44 8.38
N LEU A 45 -1.19 6.66 8.08
CA LEU A 45 0.19 7.13 8.18
C LEU A 45 0.50 8.30 7.22
N LEU A 46 -0.10 8.32 6.03
CA LEU A 46 0.05 9.44 5.10
C LEU A 46 -0.58 10.72 5.65
N GLU A 47 -1.78 10.62 6.22
CA GLU A 47 -2.46 11.77 6.82
C GLU A 47 -1.71 12.28 8.04
N GLU A 48 -1.30 11.40 8.96
CA GLU A 48 -0.52 11.80 10.15
C GLU A 48 0.74 12.56 9.77
N LEU A 49 1.46 12.07 8.76
CA LEU A 49 2.69 12.68 8.28
C LEU A 49 2.46 14.03 7.60
N TYR A 50 1.39 14.13 6.80
CA TYR A 50 0.97 15.41 6.20
C TYR A 50 0.65 16.44 7.28
N TYR A 51 -0.15 16.08 8.29
CA TYR A 51 -0.51 16.99 9.37
C TYR A 51 0.70 17.36 10.24
N ALA A 52 1.63 16.43 10.49
CA ALA A 52 2.87 16.73 11.20
C ALA A 52 3.70 17.78 10.47
N LEU A 53 3.86 17.64 9.15
CA LEU A 53 4.54 18.63 8.32
C LEU A 53 3.79 19.98 8.29
N HIS A 54 2.46 19.95 8.14
CA HIS A 54 1.63 21.15 8.12
C HIS A 54 1.75 21.94 9.43
N ARG A 55 1.78 21.27 10.57
CA ARG A 55 2.00 21.90 11.89
C ARG A 55 3.36 22.56 12.05
N ARG A 56 4.33 22.32 11.16
CA ARG A 56 5.65 22.98 11.20
C ARG A 56 5.82 24.05 10.12
N CYS A 57 4.94 24.09 9.12
CA CYS A 57 4.95 25.08 8.06
C CYS A 57 4.05 26.26 8.45
N HIS A 58 4.64 27.40 8.79
CA HIS A 58 3.88 28.57 9.28
C HIS A 58 4.08 29.84 8.45
N GLN A 59 5.01 29.82 7.49
CA GLN A 59 5.43 31.01 6.76
C GLN A 59 4.92 30.97 5.32
N GLN A 60 4.45 32.12 4.84
CA GLN A 60 4.11 32.39 3.44
C GLN A 60 4.79 33.70 3.02
N PRO A 61 5.62 33.73 1.96
CA PRO A 61 6.04 32.58 1.13
C PRO A 61 6.86 31.54 1.92
N PRO A 62 7.08 30.33 1.37
CA PRO A 62 7.99 29.36 1.98
C PRO A 62 9.38 29.98 2.24
N PRO A 63 10.02 29.64 3.36
CA PRO A 63 11.38 30.09 3.64
C PRO A 63 12.40 29.40 2.74
N GLU A 64 13.67 29.71 2.94
CA GLU A 64 14.78 29.06 2.25
C GLU A 64 14.80 27.54 2.51
N PHE A 65 15.29 26.76 1.52
CA PHE A 65 15.25 25.28 1.60
C PHE A 65 15.99 24.68 2.80
N ASN A 66 16.94 25.40 3.40
CA ASN A 66 17.67 24.97 4.60
C ASN A 66 16.80 24.98 5.87
N GLU A 67 15.76 25.80 5.91
CA GLU A 67 14.80 25.92 7.02
C GLU A 67 13.65 24.92 6.93
N TRP A 68 13.49 24.28 5.77
CA TRP A 68 12.47 23.26 5.54
C TRP A 68 12.70 22.02 6.41
N VAL A 69 11.60 21.35 6.75
CA VAL A 69 11.60 20.23 7.69
C VAL A 69 12.35 19.04 7.09
N SER A 70 13.24 18.42 7.88
CA SER A 70 13.97 17.23 7.43
C SER A 70 13.16 15.94 7.62
N THR A 71 13.49 14.90 6.85
CA THR A 71 12.86 13.56 7.03
C THR A 71 12.97 13.04 8.45
N ARG A 72 14.11 13.27 9.12
CA ARG A 72 14.37 12.75 10.48
C ARG A 72 13.42 13.36 11.50
N VAL A 73 13.22 14.68 11.43
CA VAL A 73 12.31 15.40 12.33
C VAL A 73 10.90 14.86 12.20
N LEU A 74 10.41 14.65 10.97
CA LEU A 74 9.07 14.08 10.76
C LEU A 74 8.96 12.61 11.19
N ALA A 75 10.05 11.86 11.07
CA ALA A 75 10.10 10.48 11.54
C ALA A 75 9.98 10.40 13.07
N GLU A 76 10.68 11.30 13.78
CA GLU A 76 10.59 11.44 15.23
C GLU A 76 9.19 11.94 15.67
N ASP A 77 8.60 12.92 14.97
CA ASP A 77 7.26 13.44 15.28
C ASP A 77 6.13 12.41 15.16
N CYS A 78 6.31 11.40 14.30
CA CYS A 78 5.31 10.39 14.01
C CYS A 78 5.69 8.98 14.52
N ASP A 79 6.78 8.84 15.28
CA ASP A 79 7.33 7.55 15.74
C ASP A 79 7.47 6.50 14.61
N MET A 80 8.06 6.93 13.49
CA MET A 80 8.26 6.13 12.28
C MET A 80 9.74 5.94 11.94
N GLY A 81 10.07 4.88 11.19
CA GLY A 81 11.41 4.70 10.66
C GLY A 81 11.73 5.70 9.54
N ILE A 82 12.94 6.28 9.52
CA ILE A 82 13.32 7.35 8.57
C ILE A 82 13.09 6.99 7.09
N TYR A 83 13.33 5.73 6.70
CA TYR A 83 13.11 5.26 5.33
C TYR A 83 11.62 5.09 4.99
N GLN A 84 10.82 4.65 5.97
CA GLN A 84 9.37 4.58 5.83
C GLN A 84 8.80 5.99 5.64
N THR A 85 9.20 6.93 6.50
CA THR A 85 8.81 8.34 6.44
C THR A 85 9.14 8.94 5.08
N ARG A 86 10.39 8.78 4.59
CA ARG A 86 10.78 9.24 3.25
C ARG A 86 9.89 8.67 2.16
N SER A 87 9.63 7.36 2.20
CA SER A 87 8.81 6.68 1.19
C SER A 87 7.37 7.17 1.19
N LEU A 88 6.82 7.52 2.35
CA LEU A 88 5.48 8.11 2.47
C LEU A 88 5.46 9.56 1.96
N LEU A 89 6.46 10.38 2.30
CA LEU A 89 6.58 11.76 1.83
C LEU A 89 6.69 11.85 0.31
N LEU A 90 7.46 10.96 -0.33
CA LEU A 90 7.52 10.89 -1.78
C LEU A 90 6.14 10.60 -2.40
N LYS A 91 5.31 9.75 -1.78
CA LYS A 91 3.93 9.55 -2.25
C LYS A 91 3.06 10.80 -2.08
N LEU A 92 3.30 11.61 -1.04
CA LEU A 92 2.61 12.90 -0.86
C LEU A 92 3.07 13.93 -1.91
N VAL A 93 4.33 13.85 -2.37
CA VAL A 93 4.83 14.63 -3.52
C VAL A 93 4.14 14.21 -4.81
N ASP A 94 4.01 12.91 -5.07
CA ASP A 94 3.27 12.39 -6.23
C ASP A 94 1.80 12.87 -6.22
N GLN A 95 1.22 13.00 -5.02
CA GLN A 95 -0.13 13.56 -4.79
C GLN A 95 -0.19 15.09 -4.80
N LYS A 96 0.94 15.78 -5.03
CA LYS A 96 1.06 17.25 -5.03
C LYS A 96 0.62 17.92 -3.72
N ARG A 97 0.67 17.21 -2.60
CA ARG A 97 0.35 17.74 -1.26
C ARG A 97 1.57 18.30 -0.53
N VAL A 98 2.75 17.83 -0.92
CA VAL A 98 4.04 18.17 -0.31
C VAL A 98 5.03 18.47 -1.42
N ILE A 99 5.97 19.36 -1.14
CA ILE A 99 7.09 19.70 -2.02
C ILE A 99 8.37 19.18 -1.36
N VAL A 100 9.30 18.69 -2.18
CA VAL A 100 10.65 18.33 -1.76
C VAL A 100 11.65 19.31 -2.35
N ALA A 101 12.65 19.71 -1.58
CA ALA A 101 13.72 20.56 -2.11
C ALA A 101 14.45 19.85 -3.28
N PRO A 102 14.91 20.59 -4.31
CA PRO A 102 15.51 20.00 -5.52
C PRO A 102 16.74 19.13 -5.24
N THR A 103 17.51 19.50 -4.21
CA THR A 103 18.73 18.79 -3.81
C THR A 103 18.73 18.51 -2.30
N PRO A 104 19.34 17.40 -1.84
CA PRO A 104 19.54 17.17 -0.42
C PRO A 104 20.40 18.27 0.21
N ILE A 105 20.02 18.71 1.41
CA ILE A 105 20.76 19.70 2.20
C ILE A 105 21.30 19.01 3.45
N SER A 106 22.63 19.01 3.60
CA SER A 106 23.33 18.25 4.64
C SER A 106 22.98 16.76 4.61
N ASN A 107 23.00 16.16 3.42
CA ASN A 107 22.64 14.74 3.16
C ASN A 107 21.21 14.35 3.56
N SER A 108 20.30 15.33 3.73
CA SER A 108 18.91 15.09 4.09
C SER A 108 17.95 15.77 3.12
N LEU A 109 16.88 15.06 2.74
CA LEU A 109 15.77 15.67 2.00
C LEU A 109 15.00 16.63 2.90
N ARG A 110 14.50 17.69 2.28
CA ARG A 110 13.80 18.79 2.92
C ARG A 110 12.41 18.91 2.35
N TRP A 111 11.42 19.11 3.21
CA TRP A 111 10.00 19.00 2.88
C TRP A 111 9.23 20.24 3.31
N TYR A 112 8.25 20.64 2.50
CA TYR A 112 7.33 21.72 2.80
C TYR A 112 5.92 21.39 2.29
N ILE A 113 4.89 22.02 2.85
CA ILE A 113 3.52 21.85 2.34
C ILE A 113 3.41 22.49 0.96
N ALA A 114 2.74 21.82 0.02
CA ALA A 114 2.43 22.42 -1.26
C ALA A 114 1.34 23.48 -1.07
N HIS A 115 1.59 24.70 -1.56
CA HIS A 115 0.51 25.65 -1.75
C HIS A 115 -0.32 25.16 -2.92
N ASN A 116 -1.62 25.02 -2.69
CA ASN A 116 -2.60 24.96 -3.74
C ASN A 116 -2.61 26.32 -4.44
N GLU A 117 -1.59 26.60 -5.24
CA GLU A 117 -1.70 27.61 -6.28
C GLU A 117 -2.80 27.12 -7.21
N THR A 118 -4.01 27.63 -6.99
CA THR A 118 -5.06 27.68 -8.00
C THR A 118 -4.35 28.06 -9.30
N ALA A 119 -4.47 27.15 -10.28
CA ALA A 119 -3.78 27.17 -11.55
C ALA A 119 -3.53 28.61 -12.07
N PRO A 120 -2.35 28.89 -12.66
CA PRO A 120 -2.17 30.12 -13.40
C PRO A 120 -3.27 30.18 -14.47
N SER A 121 -4.17 31.15 -14.32
CA SER A 121 -5.13 31.51 -15.35
C SER A 121 -4.38 31.66 -16.68
N PRO A 122 -4.83 31.05 -17.78
CA PRO A 122 -4.29 31.34 -19.09
C PRO A 122 -4.77 32.74 -19.51
N ALA A 123 -4.11 33.79 -18.99
CA ALA A 123 -4.02 35.07 -19.68
C ALA A 123 -2.86 34.92 -20.69
N GLY A 124 -3.04 34.93 -22.00
CA GLY A 124 -3.98 35.74 -22.76
C GLY A 124 -3.23 36.96 -23.27
N GLU A 125 -2.42 36.78 -24.32
CA GLU A 125 -2.25 37.62 -25.53
C GLU A 125 -1.06 37.12 -26.36
#